data_AF-A0A8P4KJR9-F1
#
_entry.id   AF-A0A8P4KJR9-F1
#
_cell.length_a   1.000
_cell.length_b   1.000
_cell.length_c   1.000
_cell.angle_alpha   90.00
_cell.angle_beta   90.00
_cell.angle_gamma   90.00
#
_symmetry.space_group_name_H-M   'P 1'
#
loop_
_entity.id
_entity.type
_entity.pdbx_description
1 polymer ?
#
loop_
_entity_poly.entity_id
_entity_poly.type
_entity_poly.pdbx_seq_one_letter_code
_entity_poly.pdbx_strand_id
1 'polypeptide(L)'
;MSAAGRYHRVDYPGLEPVCLNAFSLQKELNIYRADYGRLRLRGIEHRYRYLAYRGFVSWCWGFLGRRIRVVLPSCVVLRIRAEFPDAQGIYVGFRPALD
;
A
#
# COMPACT_ATOMS: atom_id res chain seq x y z
N MET A 1 -4.49 -0.11 23.12
CA MET A 1 -3.12 -0.48 22.68
C MET A 1 -3.00 -0.21 21.18
N SER A 2 -2.28 0.85 20.78
CA SER A 2 -2.16 1.23 19.37
C SER A 2 -1.29 0.22 18.62
N ALA A 3 -1.86 -0.43 17.59
CA ALA A 3 -1.16 -1.38 16.73
C ALA A 3 0.07 -0.77 16.02
N ALA A 4 0.14 0.57 15.95
CA ALA A 4 1.22 1.33 15.32
C ALA A 4 2.62 1.04 15.91
N GLY A 5 2.70 0.68 17.20
CA GLY A 5 3.99 0.39 17.86
C GLY A 5 4.66 -0.90 17.38
N ARG A 6 3.93 -1.84 16.75
CA ARG A 6 4.48 -3.15 16.37
C ARG A 6 5.06 -3.22 14.96
N TYR A 7 4.63 -2.39 14.02
CA TYR A 7 4.93 -2.59 12.58
C TYR A 7 6.03 -1.66 12.01
N HIS A 8 6.92 -1.15 12.87
CA HIS A 8 7.98 -0.20 12.47
C HIS A 8 9.25 -0.87 11.91
N ARG A 9 9.36 -2.20 11.93
CA ARG A 9 10.53 -2.93 11.40
C ARG A 9 10.34 -3.30 9.94
N VAL A 10 11.29 -2.88 9.10
CA VAL A 10 11.37 -3.21 7.67
C VAL A 10 11.51 -4.73 7.46
N ASP A 11 12.00 -5.45 8.47
CA ASP A 11 12.21 -6.91 8.47
C ASP A 11 10.98 -7.71 8.91
N TYR A 12 9.78 -7.12 8.91
CA TYR A 12 8.58 -7.89 9.22
C TYR A 12 8.33 -8.93 8.11
N PRO A 13 8.21 -10.23 8.44
CA PRO A 13 8.11 -11.29 7.44
C PRO A 13 6.88 -11.17 6.53
N GLY A 14 5.87 -10.40 6.95
CA GLY A 14 4.69 -10.11 6.13
C GLY A 14 4.92 -9.04 5.05
N LEU A 15 5.99 -8.24 5.12
CA LEU A 15 6.17 -7.11 4.21
C LEU A 15 6.41 -7.57 2.77
N GLU A 16 7.27 -8.57 2.55
CA GLU A 16 7.53 -9.12 1.22
C GLU A 16 6.24 -9.69 0.59
N PRO A 17 5.57 -10.69 1.19
CA PRO A 17 4.47 -11.37 0.52
C PRO A 17 3.23 -10.49 0.35
N VAL A 18 3.05 -9.47 1.21
CA VAL A 18 1.89 -8.56 1.16
C VAL A 18 2.16 -7.33 0.29
N CYS A 19 3.36 -6.76 0.34
CA CYS A 19 3.60 -5.41 -0.16
C CYS A 19 4.68 -5.32 -1.25
N LEU A 20 5.59 -6.28 -1.38
CA LEU A 20 6.73 -6.20 -2.31
C LEU A 20 6.65 -7.26 -3.41
N ASN A 21 5.93 -8.36 -3.20
CA ASN A 21 5.79 -9.41 -4.18
C ASN A 21 4.89 -8.99 -5.36
N ALA A 22 5.45 -8.91 -6.56
CA ALA A 22 4.71 -8.50 -7.75
C ALA A 22 3.54 -9.44 -8.10
N PHE A 23 3.63 -10.73 -7.82
CA PHE A 23 2.55 -11.69 -8.09
C PHE A 23 1.39 -11.51 -7.11
N SER A 24 1.70 -11.28 -5.83
CA SER A 24 0.69 -10.90 -4.84
C SER A 24 -0.03 -9.61 -5.26
N LEU A 25 0.72 -8.57 -5.67
CA LEU A 25 0.11 -7.31 -6.09
C LEU A 25 -0.67 -7.43 -7.41
N GLN A 26 -0.26 -8.30 -8.33
CA GLN A 26 -1.02 -8.59 -9.53
C GLN A 26 -2.35 -9.29 -9.21
N LYS A 27 -2.35 -10.22 -8.25
CA LYS A 27 -3.58 -10.83 -7.72
C LYS A 27 -4.47 -9.79 -7.07
N GLU A 28 -3.93 -8.95 -6.19
CA GLU A 28 -4.66 -7.86 -5.53
C GLU A 28 -5.24 -6.86 -6.55
N LEU A 29 -4.53 -6.58 -7.64
CA LEU A 29 -5.03 -5.72 -8.71
C LEU A 29 -6.23 -6.34 -9.43
N ASN A 30 -6.22 -7.65 -9.64
CA ASN A 30 -7.35 -8.36 -10.25
C ASN A 30 -8.57 -8.36 -9.34
N ILE A 31 -8.38 -8.62 -8.04
CA ILE A 31 -9.44 -8.55 -7.02
C ILE A 31 -10.01 -7.13 -6.96
N TYR A 32 -9.13 -6.12 -6.84
CA TYR A 32 -9.54 -4.72 -6.83
C TYR A 32 -10.35 -4.35 -8.07
N ARG A 33 -9.94 -4.84 -9.24
CA ARG A 33 -10.65 -4.59 -10.51
C ARG A 33 -12.04 -5.21 -10.53
N ALA A 34 -12.22 -6.39 -9.94
CA ALA A 34 -13.52 -7.04 -9.85
C ALA A 34 -14.46 -6.27 -8.90
N ASP A 35 -13.95 -5.85 -7.74
CA ASP A 35 -14.77 -5.22 -6.69
C ASP A 35 -15.09 -3.74 -6.96
N TYR A 36 -14.11 -2.99 -7.48
CA TYR A 36 -14.17 -1.52 -7.59
C TYR A 36 -14.03 -1.01 -9.02
N GLY A 37 -13.81 -1.90 -9.99
CA GLY A 37 -13.49 -1.53 -11.36
C GLY A 37 -12.03 -1.09 -11.55
N ARG A 38 -11.73 -0.55 -12.74
CA ARG A 38 -10.35 -0.28 -13.16
C ARG A 38 -9.68 0.83 -12.34
N LEU A 39 -8.53 0.51 -11.74
CA LEU A 39 -7.68 1.49 -11.05
C LEU A 39 -7.05 2.47 -12.06
N ARG A 40 -7.49 3.73 -12.03
CA ARG A 40 -7.09 4.80 -12.96
C ARG A 40 -5.75 5.46 -12.58
N LEU A 41 -4.76 4.66 -12.26
CA LEU A 41 -3.37 5.11 -12.03
C LEU A 41 -2.49 4.81 -13.26
N ARG A 42 -1.51 5.67 -13.48
CA ARG A 42 -0.57 5.60 -14.62
C ARG A 42 0.53 4.58 -14.32
N GLY A 43 0.74 3.62 -15.24
CA GLY A 43 1.76 2.59 -15.09
C GLY A 43 1.39 1.48 -14.09
N ILE A 44 2.08 0.34 -14.19
CA ILE A 44 1.88 -0.79 -13.27
C ILE A 44 2.49 -0.49 -11.90
N GLU A 45 3.67 0.14 -11.86
CA GLU A 45 4.37 0.55 -10.64
C GLU A 45 3.50 1.41 -9.70
N HIS A 46 2.78 2.39 -10.25
CA HIS A 46 1.91 3.24 -9.44
C HIS A 46 0.71 2.45 -8.87
N ARG A 47 0.18 1.48 -9.63
CA ARG A 47 -0.89 0.60 -9.16
C ARG A 47 -0.38 -0.32 -8.06
N TYR A 48 0.82 -0.88 -8.23
CA TYR A 48 1.47 -1.73 -7.24
C TYR A 48 1.80 -0.96 -5.96
N ARG A 49 2.38 0.25 -6.03
CA ARG A 49 2.54 1.12 -4.85
C ARG A 49 1.23 1.35 -4.11
N TYR A 50 0.17 1.72 -4.85
CA TYR A 50 -1.13 1.98 -4.25
C TYR A 50 -1.69 0.75 -3.51
N LEU A 51 -1.62 -0.42 -4.16
CA LEU A 51 -2.08 -1.67 -3.58
C LEU A 51 -1.20 -2.14 -2.44
N ALA A 52 0.11 -1.93 -2.50
CA ALA A 52 1.05 -2.24 -1.42
C ALA A 52 0.73 -1.41 -0.16
N TYR A 53 0.48 -0.11 -0.31
CA TYR A 53 0.04 0.72 0.83
C TYR A 53 -1.27 0.23 1.42
N ARG A 54 -2.25 -0.10 0.57
CA ARG A 54 -3.55 -0.62 0.99
C ARG A 54 -3.43 -2.00 1.66
N GLY A 55 -2.60 -2.88 1.11
CA GLY A 55 -2.32 -4.22 1.62
C GLY A 55 -1.66 -4.16 2.99
N PHE A 56 -0.66 -3.29 3.18
CA PHE A 56 -0.03 -3.08 4.48
C PHE A 56 -1.05 -2.65 5.54
N VAL A 57 -1.90 -1.67 5.21
CA VAL A 57 -2.95 -1.20 6.12
C VAL A 57 -3.95 -2.32 6.42
N SER A 58 -4.40 -3.05 5.38
CA SER A 58 -5.33 -4.16 5.55
C SER A 58 -4.74 -5.30 6.38
N TRP A 59 -3.45 -5.53 6.28
CA TRP A 59 -2.76 -6.57 7.05
C TRP A 59 -2.61 -6.19 8.52
N CYS A 60 -2.29 -4.93 8.81
CA CYS A 60 -2.10 -4.46 10.19
C CYS A 60 -3.41 -4.21 10.95
N TRP A 61 -4.48 -3.80 10.25
CA TRP A 61 -5.73 -3.36 10.88
C TRP A 61 -7.00 -4.05 10.35
N GLY A 62 -6.89 -4.93 9.36
CA GLY A 62 -8.06 -5.50 8.69
C GLY A 62 -8.79 -4.46 7.83
N PHE A 63 -10.12 -4.62 7.70
CA PHE A 63 -10.92 -3.72 6.89
C PHE A 63 -11.30 -2.43 7.63
N LEU A 64 -10.76 -1.30 7.19
CA LEU A 64 -11.01 0.02 7.77
C LEU A 64 -12.09 0.86 7.04
N GLY A 65 -12.60 0.38 5.90
CA GLY A 65 -13.52 1.14 5.05
C GLY A 65 -12.86 2.32 4.32
N ARG A 66 -13.66 3.16 3.65
CA ARG A 66 -13.16 4.25 2.78
C ARG A 66 -12.80 5.55 3.51
N ARG A 67 -13.35 5.76 4.71
CA ARG A 67 -13.23 7.01 5.49
C ARG A 67 -12.07 6.99 6.46
N ILE A 68 -11.64 5.83 6.93
CA ILE A 68 -10.53 5.74 7.87
C ILE A 68 -9.24 5.59 7.07
N ARG A 69 -8.36 6.59 7.19
CA ARG A 69 -7.04 6.58 6.57
C ARG A 69 -5.96 6.58 7.65
N VAL A 70 -5.00 5.69 7.51
CA VAL A 70 -3.88 5.52 8.45
C VAL A 70 -2.59 5.97 7.79
N VAL A 71 -1.75 6.69 8.54
CA VAL A 71 -0.41 7.08 8.10
C VAL A 71 0.52 5.88 8.20
N LEU A 72 1.18 5.51 7.10
CA LEU A 72 2.15 4.43 7.09
C LEU A 72 3.49 4.89 7.69
N PRO A 73 4.23 3.99 8.36
CA PRO A 73 5.60 4.26 8.77
C PRO A 73 6.48 4.65 7.59
N SER A 74 7.38 5.62 7.78
CA SER A 74 8.29 6.10 6.73
C SER A 74 9.17 4.99 6.16
N CYS A 75 9.64 4.07 7.00
CA CYS A 75 10.47 2.95 6.60
C CYS A 75 9.77 2.02 5.59
N VAL A 76 8.48 1.75 5.79
CA VAL A 76 7.63 0.95 4.88
C VAL A 76 7.40 1.71 3.58
N VAL A 77 7.09 3.01 3.66
CA VAL A 77 6.90 3.85 2.47
C VAL A 77 8.16 3.88 1.61
N LEU A 78 9.33 4.09 2.23
CA LEU A 78 10.60 4.12 1.52
C LEU A 78 10.91 2.77 0.86
N ARG A 79 10.68 1.65 1.57
CA ARG A 79 10.89 0.31 1.02
C ARG A 79 9.98 0.03 -0.19
N ILE A 80 8.69 0.36 -0.11
CA ILE A 80 7.74 0.19 -1.22
C ILE A 80 8.11 1.08 -2.42
N ARG A 81 8.57 2.32 -2.18
CA ARG A 81 9.02 3.22 -3.26
C ARG A 81 10.31 2.75 -3.93
N ALA A 82 11.20 2.10 -3.18
CA ALA A 82 12.40 1.51 -3.74
C ALA A 82 12.07 0.31 -4.64
N GLU A 83 11.07 -0.50 -4.26
CA GLU A 83 10.64 -1.67 -5.04
C GLU A 83 9.88 -1.26 -6.31
N PHE A 84 8.99 -0.27 -6.20
CA PHE A 84 8.16 0.21 -7.30
C PHE A 84 8.42 1.71 -7.52
N PRO A 85 9.51 2.09 -8.20
CA PRO A 85 9.92 3.49 -8.33
C PRO A 85 8.98 4.29 -9.24
N ASP A 86 8.88 5.59 -8.97
CA ASP A 86 8.25 6.53 -9.91
C ASP A 86 9.30 7.03 -10.89
N ALA A 87 9.03 6.93 -12.20
CA ALA A 87 10.00 7.31 -13.23
C ALA A 87 10.37 8.81 -13.18
N GLN A 88 9.50 9.65 -12.64
CA GLN A 88 9.75 11.08 -12.45
C GLN A 88 10.14 11.42 -11.00
N GLY A 89 10.17 10.43 -10.10
CA GLY A 89 10.41 10.64 -8.67
C GLY A 89 9.30 11.42 -7.96
N ILE A 90 8.13 11.61 -8.58
CA ILE A 90 7.07 12.44 -8.03
C ILE A 90 6.12 11.57 -7.22
N TYR A 91 6.14 11.75 -5.90
CA TYR A 91 5.26 11.02 -4.99
C TYR A 91 4.28 11.96 -4.31
N VAL A 92 2.99 11.60 -4.38
CA VAL A 92 1.97 12.26 -3.58
C VAL A 92 2.05 11.76 -2.14
N GLY A 93 2.08 12.69 -1.18
CA GLY A 93 2.06 12.38 0.24
C GLY A 93 0.70 11.86 0.74
N PHE A 94 0.60 11.70 2.07
CA PHE A 94 -0.66 11.29 2.71
C PHE A 94 -1.75 12.34 2.45
N ARG A 95 -2.94 11.87 2.05
CA ARG A 95 -4.14 12.70 1.92
C ARG A 95 -5.18 12.23 2.95
N PRO A 96 -5.62 13.09 3.88
CA PRO A 96 -6.66 12.75 4.83
C PRO A 96 -7.96 12.43 4.09
N ALA A 97 -8.90 11.77 4.79
CA ALA A 97 -10.25 11.67 4.26
C ALA A 97 -10.83 13.08 4.15
N LEU A 98 -11.50 13.36 3.04
CA LEU A 98 -12.32 14.56 2.93
C LEU A 98 -13.57 14.30 3.75
N ASP A 99 -13.93 15.25 4.62
CA ASP A 99 -15.17 15.22 5.40
C ASP A 99 -16.40 15.21 4.49
#